data_AF-A0A3Q9BQ38-F1
#
_entry.id   AF-A0A3Q9BQ38-F1
#
_cell.length_a   1.000
_cell.length_b   1.000
_cell.length_c   1.000
_cell.angle_alpha   90.00
_cell.angle_beta   90.00
_cell.angle_gamma   90.00
#
_symmetry.space_group_name_H-M   'P 1'
#
loop_
_entity.id
_entity.type
_entity.pdbx_description
1 polymer ?
#
loop_
_entity_poly.entity_id
_entity_poly.type
_entity_poly.pdbx_seq_one_letter_code
_entity_poly.pdbx_strand_id
1 'polypeptide(L)'
;MKSMYRIRLRLLLPAAIVLSQLISPALAAVAQTQTFPAKFSRDESLLLEQVVCGQKYGMALAEIDARAFEANASAANYADVKCRPHARLEGQPLYYVAQCVRSAKQWSCAQAELETLVQLRQRQLVMRPGSLDPKLAYQAVQKISGYGYFQAKSLDAALQSTCNLGQGETPDLIEISCQHWAITVSFWCPATEPKTPCPRVIFMGERR
;
A
#
# COMPACT_ATOMS: atom_id res chain seq x y z
N MET A 1 81.24 27.62 -17.80
CA MET A 1 80.22 26.89 -17.02
C MET A 1 80.75 25.49 -16.76
N LYS A 2 81.17 25.22 -15.52
CA LYS A 2 81.88 24.02 -15.08
C LYS A 2 80.99 23.27 -14.08
N SER A 3 80.86 21.97 -14.31
CA SER A 3 81.11 20.89 -13.35
C SER A 3 80.30 20.76 -12.05
N MET A 4 79.85 19.52 -11.84
CA MET A 4 80.07 18.65 -10.66
C MET A 4 78.89 18.28 -9.72
N TYR A 5 78.61 16.97 -9.79
CA TYR A 5 78.53 15.97 -8.70
C TYR A 5 77.40 15.96 -7.65
N ARG A 6 76.67 14.83 -7.70
CA ARG A 6 76.31 13.83 -6.65
C ARG A 6 75.86 14.34 -5.26
N ILE A 7 74.78 13.73 -4.72
CA ILE A 7 74.78 12.83 -3.53
C ILE A 7 73.34 12.56 -3.02
N ARG A 8 72.99 11.26 -3.04
CA ARG A 8 72.28 10.39 -2.06
C ARG A 8 70.98 10.80 -1.31
N LEU A 9 70.20 9.73 -1.08
CA LEU A 9 69.43 9.40 0.15
C LEU A 9 68.08 10.14 0.30
N ARG A 10 66.94 9.58 0.72
CA ARG A 10 66.57 8.33 1.44
C ARG A 10 65.16 7.91 0.99
N LEU A 11 64.94 6.60 0.89
CA LEU A 11 63.61 5.98 0.99
C LEU A 11 63.02 6.31 2.36
N LEU A 12 61.78 6.81 2.39
CA LEU A 12 60.90 6.74 3.55
C LEU A 12 59.49 6.39 3.04
N LEU A 13 59.10 5.13 3.22
CA LEU A 13 57.71 4.69 3.19
C LEU A 13 57.05 5.17 4.49
N PRO A 14 55.88 5.85 4.45
CA PRO A 14 54.94 5.80 5.56
C PRO A 14 53.97 4.64 5.32
N ALA A 15 53.95 3.70 6.28
CA ALA A 15 52.95 2.66 6.39
C ALA A 15 51.56 3.30 6.56
N ALA A 16 50.69 3.14 5.57
CA ALA A 16 49.30 3.54 5.63
C ALA A 16 48.52 2.56 6.53
N ILE A 17 48.20 3.00 7.75
CA ILE A 17 47.28 2.31 8.65
C ILE A 17 45.86 2.60 8.12
N VAL A 18 45.26 1.63 7.43
CA VAL A 18 43.86 1.68 7.02
C VAL A 18 43.00 1.31 8.22
N LEU A 19 42.43 2.31 8.90
CA LEU A 19 41.34 2.10 9.87
C LEU A 19 40.06 1.76 9.11
N SER A 20 39.74 0.47 9.04
CA SER A 20 38.43 0.00 8.58
C SER A 20 37.35 0.40 9.60
N GLN A 21 36.61 1.46 9.30
CA GLN A 21 35.39 1.81 10.02
C GLN A 21 34.31 0.76 9.71
N LEU A 22 34.00 -0.07 10.70
CA LEU A 22 32.85 -0.96 10.74
C LEU A 22 31.57 -0.10 10.84
N ILE A 23 31.02 0.28 9.69
CA ILE A 23 29.67 0.82 9.60
C ILE A 23 28.72 -0.40 9.67
N SER A 24 28.29 -0.75 10.88
CA SER A 24 27.23 -1.73 11.07
C SER A 24 25.91 -1.15 10.55
N PRO A 25 25.27 -1.71 9.51
CA PRO A 25 23.91 -1.33 9.16
C PRO A 25 23.00 -1.90 10.26
N ALA A 26 22.53 -1.02 11.14
CA ALA A 26 21.41 -1.35 12.01
C ALA A 26 20.21 -1.67 11.11
N LEU A 27 19.91 -2.96 10.98
CA LEU A 27 18.65 -3.45 10.42
C LEU A 27 17.52 -2.91 11.30
N ALA A 28 16.94 -1.79 10.89
CA ALA A 28 15.64 -1.36 11.41
C ALA A 28 14.62 -2.42 10.97
N ALA A 29 14.33 -3.37 11.85
CA ALA A 29 13.19 -4.25 11.68
C ALA A 29 11.94 -3.36 11.70
N VAL A 30 11.27 -3.27 10.55
CA VAL A 30 9.92 -2.71 10.44
C VAL A 30 9.00 -3.58 11.29
N ALA A 31 8.72 -3.11 12.51
CA ALA A 31 7.76 -3.77 13.39
C ALA A 31 6.40 -3.73 12.70
N GLN A 32 5.90 -4.90 12.30
CA GLN A 32 4.52 -5.03 11.86
C GLN A 32 3.63 -4.49 12.98
N THR A 33 2.96 -3.37 12.72
CA THR A 33 2.13 -2.70 13.73
C THR A 33 0.91 -3.59 13.98
N GLN A 34 1.01 -4.45 14.99
CA GLN A 34 -0.11 -5.29 15.41
C GLN A 34 -1.20 -4.39 16.01
N THR A 35 -2.43 -4.60 15.58
CA THR A 35 -3.60 -3.90 16.13
C THR A 35 -4.57 -4.90 16.74
N PHE A 36 -5.21 -4.52 17.84
CA PHE A 36 -6.12 -5.35 18.61
C PHE A 36 -7.54 -4.81 18.51
N PRO A 37 -8.58 -5.65 18.42
CA PRO A 37 -9.97 -5.20 18.51
C PRO A 37 -10.20 -4.38 19.78
N ALA A 38 -10.89 -3.26 19.63
CA ALA A 38 -11.22 -2.36 20.73
C ALA A 38 -12.71 -1.98 20.67
N LYS A 39 -13.16 -1.11 21.57
CA LYS A 39 -14.53 -0.58 21.57
C LYS A 39 -14.51 0.93 21.51
N PHE A 40 -15.51 1.50 20.86
CA PHE A 40 -15.85 2.91 20.94
C PHE A 40 -16.92 3.15 22.00
N SER A 41 -16.89 4.33 22.60
CA SER A 41 -18.09 4.89 23.21
C SER A 41 -19.12 5.26 22.14
N ARG A 42 -20.39 5.41 22.53
CA ARG A 42 -21.44 5.83 21.60
C ARG A 42 -21.14 7.20 20.98
N ASP A 43 -20.62 8.13 21.79
CA ASP A 43 -20.30 9.49 21.37
C ASP A 43 -19.15 9.51 20.37
N GLU A 44 -18.13 8.67 20.55
CA GLU A 44 -17.04 8.52 19.57
C GLU A 44 -17.54 7.96 18.24
N SER A 45 -18.41 6.94 18.26
CA SER A 45 -19.01 6.41 17.04
C SER A 45 -19.82 7.46 16.29
N LEU A 46 -20.63 8.25 17.00
CA LEU A 46 -21.42 9.34 16.41
C LEU A 46 -20.53 10.45 15.86
N LEU A 47 -19.47 10.83 16.58
CA LEU A 47 -18.48 11.80 16.11
C LEU A 47 -17.85 11.36 14.80
N LEU A 48 -17.34 10.12 14.74
CA LEU A 48 -16.68 9.58 13.56
C LEU A 48 -17.65 9.41 12.38
N GLU A 49 -18.89 8.99 12.62
CA GLU A 49 -19.94 8.97 11.60
C GLU A 49 -20.16 10.35 11.00
N GLN A 50 -20.33 11.38 11.84
CA GLN A 50 -20.59 12.73 11.36
C GLN A 50 -19.41 13.32 10.60
N VAL A 51 -18.18 13.15 11.12
CA VAL A 51 -16.97 13.69 10.49
C VAL A 51 -16.67 13.02 9.16
N VAL A 52 -16.79 11.69 9.07
CA VAL A 52 -16.40 10.93 7.87
C VAL A 52 -17.53 10.88 6.84
N CYS A 53 -18.77 10.59 7.27
CA CYS A 53 -19.88 10.27 6.37
C CYS A 53 -20.92 11.39 6.29
N GLY A 54 -21.35 11.91 7.43
CA GLY A 54 -22.47 12.85 7.52
C GLY A 54 -22.17 14.21 6.90
N GLN A 55 -21.19 14.93 7.44
CA GLN A 55 -20.88 16.31 7.05
C GLN A 55 -20.32 16.42 5.63
N LYS A 56 -19.46 15.48 5.23
CA LYS A 56 -18.76 15.54 3.95
C LYS A 56 -19.59 15.02 2.78
N TYR A 57 -20.39 13.98 3.02
CA TYR A 57 -21.06 13.25 1.94
C TYR A 57 -22.57 13.08 2.15
N GLY A 58 -23.13 13.49 3.29
CA GLY A 58 -24.55 13.33 3.60
C GLY A 58 -24.99 11.86 3.77
N MET A 59 -24.06 10.98 4.13
CA MET A 59 -24.33 9.54 4.26
C MET A 59 -24.34 9.07 5.71
N ALA A 60 -25.11 8.02 5.97
CA ALA A 60 -25.06 7.29 7.23
C ALA A 60 -23.87 6.32 7.29
N LEU A 61 -23.52 5.90 8.50
CA LEU A 61 -22.53 4.85 8.74
C LEU A 61 -23.04 3.48 8.26
N ALA A 62 -22.16 2.70 7.65
CA ALA A 62 -22.40 1.27 7.39
C ALA A 62 -21.70 0.39 8.43
N GLU A 63 -20.41 0.66 8.66
CA GLU A 63 -19.55 -0.15 9.51
C GLU A 63 -18.45 0.74 10.08
N ILE A 64 -18.03 0.45 11.31
CA ILE A 64 -16.84 1.04 11.92
C ILE A 64 -16.03 -0.07 12.60
N ASP A 65 -14.79 -0.27 12.15
CA ASP A 65 -13.88 -1.24 12.74
C ASP A 65 -12.95 -0.53 13.74
N ALA A 66 -13.13 -0.84 15.02
CA ALA A 66 -12.44 -0.20 16.13
C ALA A 66 -11.19 -0.99 16.52
N ARG A 67 -10.02 -0.36 16.47
CA ARG A 67 -8.75 -0.99 16.82
C ARG A 67 -7.92 -0.18 17.80
N ALA A 68 -7.02 -0.85 18.50
CA ALA A 68 -6.00 -0.26 19.33
C ALA A 68 -4.61 -0.79 18.96
N PHE A 69 -3.59 0.06 18.99
CA PHE A 69 -2.18 -0.35 18.80
C PHE A 69 -1.58 -1.09 20.00
N GLU A 70 -2.22 -1.02 21.17
CA GLU A 70 -1.76 -1.66 22.41
C GLU A 70 -2.65 -2.86 22.75
N ALA A 71 -2.03 -3.96 23.17
CA ALA A 71 -2.75 -5.12 23.68
C ALA A 71 -3.49 -4.75 24.97
N ASN A 72 -4.76 -5.17 25.09
CA ASN A 72 -5.66 -4.88 26.22
C ASN A 72 -6.03 -3.40 26.42
N ALA A 73 -5.83 -2.54 25.42
CA ALA A 73 -6.33 -1.18 25.49
C ALA A 73 -7.86 -1.17 25.66
N SER A 74 -8.34 -0.38 26.62
CA SER A 74 -9.78 -0.24 26.89
C SER A 74 -10.51 0.63 25.86
N ALA A 75 -9.77 1.42 25.08
CA ALA A 75 -10.32 2.37 24.12
C ALA A 75 -9.56 2.32 22.79
N ALA A 76 -10.30 2.41 21.70
CA ALA A 76 -9.73 2.41 20.35
C ALA A 76 -8.88 3.67 20.08
N ASN A 77 -7.75 3.51 19.37
CA ASN A 77 -6.92 4.60 18.89
C ASN A 77 -6.72 4.57 17.36
N TYR A 78 -7.41 3.66 16.69
CA TYR A 78 -7.49 3.53 15.25
C TYR A 78 -8.93 3.12 14.86
N ALA A 79 -9.41 3.59 13.71
CA ALA A 79 -10.70 3.22 13.16
C ALA A 79 -10.65 3.13 11.62
N ASP A 80 -11.22 2.08 11.04
CA ASP A 80 -11.67 2.11 9.64
C ASP A 80 -13.18 2.43 9.63
N VAL A 81 -13.54 3.59 9.10
CA VAL A 81 -14.93 4.08 9.05
C VAL A 81 -15.47 3.93 7.63
N LYS A 82 -16.50 3.11 7.46
CA LYS A 82 -17.14 2.83 6.16
C LYS A 82 -18.54 3.42 6.12
N CYS A 83 -18.77 4.32 5.18
CA CYS A 83 -20.08 4.91 4.95
C CYS A 83 -21.00 3.94 4.19
N ARG A 84 -22.31 4.17 4.22
CA ARG A 84 -23.28 3.46 3.36
C ARG A 84 -22.90 3.62 1.87
N PRO A 85 -23.22 2.61 1.04
CA PRO A 85 -22.83 2.66 -0.37
C PRO A 85 -23.58 3.79 -1.09
N HIS A 86 -22.87 4.52 -1.94
CA HIS A 86 -23.39 5.67 -2.67
C HIS A 86 -23.62 5.38 -4.15
N ALA A 87 -23.01 4.31 -4.66
CA ALA A 87 -23.13 3.90 -6.05
C ALA A 87 -22.89 2.38 -6.18
N ARG A 88 -22.88 1.90 -7.43
CA ARG A 88 -22.47 0.53 -7.77
C ARG A 88 -21.42 0.56 -8.88
N LEU A 89 -20.46 -0.35 -8.79
CA LEU A 89 -19.45 -0.61 -9.80
C LEU A 89 -19.51 -2.08 -10.20
N GLU A 90 -19.78 -2.36 -11.48
CA GLU A 90 -19.89 -3.74 -11.99
C GLU A 90 -20.84 -4.62 -11.14
N GLY A 91 -21.95 -4.02 -10.69
CA GLY A 91 -22.95 -4.66 -9.83
C GLY A 91 -22.59 -4.72 -8.34
N GLN A 92 -21.36 -4.38 -7.94
CA GLN A 92 -20.89 -4.37 -6.55
C GLN A 92 -21.11 -3.01 -5.90
N PRO A 93 -21.40 -2.94 -4.58
CA PRO A 93 -21.57 -1.68 -3.88
C PRO A 93 -20.24 -0.90 -3.79
N LEU A 94 -20.31 0.40 -4.06
CA LEU A 94 -19.19 1.32 -3.96
C LEU A 94 -19.32 2.15 -2.67
N TYR A 95 -18.29 2.10 -1.83
CA TYR A 95 -18.25 2.74 -0.51
C TYR A 95 -17.24 3.88 -0.48
N TYR A 96 -17.42 4.79 0.47
CA TYR A 96 -16.36 5.65 0.96
C TYR A 96 -15.84 5.06 2.28
N VAL A 97 -14.51 4.93 2.40
CA VAL A 97 -13.85 4.41 3.60
C VAL A 97 -12.75 5.36 4.02
N ALA A 98 -12.73 5.78 5.28
CA ALA A 98 -11.66 6.61 5.82
C ALA A 98 -10.99 5.92 7.00
N GLN A 99 -9.66 6.04 7.06
CA GLN A 99 -8.88 5.59 8.20
C GLN A 99 -8.71 6.75 9.17
N CYS A 100 -9.02 6.54 10.43
CA CYS A 100 -8.94 7.53 11.48
C CYS A 100 -7.98 7.06 12.58
N VAL A 101 -7.17 7.99 13.08
CA VAL A 101 -6.25 7.76 14.19
C VAL A 101 -6.57 8.72 15.33
N ARG A 102 -6.43 8.22 16.56
CA ARG A 102 -6.60 9.04 17.76
C ARG A 102 -5.24 9.38 18.36
N SER A 103 -4.92 10.66 18.43
CA SER A 103 -3.73 11.19 19.10
C SER A 103 -4.12 12.30 20.05
N ALA A 104 -3.51 12.35 21.24
CA ALA A 104 -3.84 13.34 22.29
C ALA A 104 -5.36 13.47 22.56
N LYS A 105 -6.10 12.35 22.52
CA LYS A 105 -7.57 12.27 22.68
C LYS A 105 -8.40 12.93 21.57
N GLN A 106 -7.78 13.29 20.44
CA GLN A 106 -8.45 13.86 19.27
C GLN A 106 -8.37 12.90 18.09
N TRP A 107 -9.47 12.79 17.35
CA TRP A 107 -9.54 12.00 16.13
C TRP A 107 -9.11 12.83 14.93
N SER A 108 -8.25 12.25 14.11
CA SER A 108 -7.89 12.78 12.79
C SER A 108 -8.13 11.68 11.77
N CYS A 109 -8.89 12.00 10.72
CA CYS A 109 -9.21 11.06 9.65
C CYS A 109 -8.51 11.45 8.36
N ALA A 110 -7.96 10.46 7.66
CA ALA A 110 -7.46 10.61 6.31
C ALA A 110 -8.61 10.96 5.35
N GLN A 111 -8.27 11.39 4.13
CA GLN A 111 -9.25 11.52 3.07
C GLN A 111 -9.90 10.15 2.80
N ALA A 112 -11.24 10.12 2.69
CA ALA A 112 -11.93 8.89 2.38
C ALA A 112 -11.56 8.40 0.97
N GLU A 113 -11.23 7.13 0.88
CA GLU A 113 -10.94 6.39 -0.35
C GLU A 113 -12.20 5.68 -0.84
N LEU A 114 -12.22 5.34 -2.13
CA LEU A 114 -13.23 4.44 -2.65
C LEU A 114 -12.88 2.99 -2.28
N GLU A 115 -13.89 2.20 -1.94
CA GLU A 115 -13.74 0.77 -1.69
C GLU A 115 -14.88 0.02 -2.38
N THR A 116 -14.57 -1.10 -3.02
CA THR A 116 -15.55 -1.98 -3.66
C THR A 116 -15.10 -3.43 -3.55
N LEU A 117 -15.99 -4.34 -3.93
CA LEU A 117 -15.70 -5.76 -4.04
C LEU A 117 -15.40 -6.12 -5.49
N VAL A 118 -14.42 -6.98 -5.72
CA VAL A 118 -14.15 -7.61 -7.01
C VAL A 118 -14.44 -9.09 -6.89
N GLN A 119 -15.32 -9.60 -7.75
CA GLN A 119 -15.62 -11.03 -7.78
C GLN A 119 -14.47 -11.78 -8.44
N LEU A 120 -13.76 -12.59 -7.65
CA LEU A 120 -12.79 -13.57 -8.13
C LEU A 120 -13.49 -14.93 -8.30
N ARG A 121 -12.78 -15.96 -8.78
CA ARG A 121 -13.38 -17.28 -9.07
C ARG A 121 -14.11 -17.91 -7.88
N GLN A 122 -13.53 -17.83 -6.68
CA GLN A 122 -14.03 -18.54 -5.49
C GLN A 122 -14.42 -17.61 -4.33
N ARG A 123 -14.11 -16.31 -4.43
CA ARG A 123 -14.26 -15.35 -3.34
C ARG A 123 -14.35 -13.92 -3.85
N GLN A 124 -14.65 -13.00 -2.96
CA GLN A 124 -14.59 -11.58 -3.22
C GLN A 124 -13.29 -10.98 -2.67
N LEU A 125 -12.75 -10.01 -3.40
CA LEU A 125 -11.60 -9.22 -2.99
C LEU A 125 -12.06 -7.80 -2.67
N VAL A 126 -11.65 -7.29 -1.52
CA VAL A 126 -11.80 -5.86 -1.22
C VAL A 126 -10.73 -5.09 -1.98
N MET A 127 -11.15 -4.13 -2.79
CA MET A 127 -10.29 -3.32 -3.64
C MET A 127 -10.50 -1.84 -3.35
N ARG A 128 -9.41 -1.09 -3.20
CA ARG A 128 -9.40 0.37 -3.16
C ARG A 128 -8.65 0.89 -4.38
N PRO A 129 -9.29 1.60 -5.33
CA PRO A 129 -8.66 1.96 -6.60
C PRO A 129 -7.64 3.11 -6.48
N GLY A 130 -7.59 3.80 -5.34
CA GLY A 130 -6.72 4.96 -5.15
C GLY A 130 -7.02 6.08 -6.15
N SER A 131 -6.00 6.53 -6.87
CA SER A 131 -6.12 7.52 -7.95
C SER A 131 -6.56 6.93 -9.30
N LEU A 132 -6.62 5.60 -9.42
CA LEU A 132 -6.98 4.93 -10.67
C LEU A 132 -8.49 5.05 -10.92
N ASP A 133 -8.90 5.09 -12.19
CA ASP A 133 -10.31 4.93 -12.55
C ASP A 133 -10.86 3.62 -11.94
N PRO A 134 -11.97 3.65 -11.17
CA PRO A 134 -12.46 2.46 -10.46
C PRO A 134 -12.80 1.30 -11.39
N LYS A 135 -13.31 1.58 -12.60
CA LYS A 135 -13.67 0.54 -13.57
C LYS A 135 -12.43 -0.11 -14.15
N LEU A 136 -11.42 0.67 -14.50
CA LEU A 136 -10.12 0.16 -14.93
C LEU A 136 -9.47 -0.71 -13.85
N ALA A 137 -9.48 -0.26 -12.59
CA ALA A 137 -9.00 -1.00 -11.43
C ALA A 137 -9.68 -2.37 -11.30
N TYR A 138 -11.02 -2.39 -11.36
CA TYR A 138 -11.82 -3.61 -11.28
C TYR A 138 -11.45 -4.59 -12.39
N GLN A 139 -11.40 -4.11 -13.63
CA GLN A 139 -11.09 -4.94 -14.80
C GLN A 139 -9.67 -5.50 -14.73
N ALA A 140 -8.71 -4.72 -14.24
CA ALA A 140 -7.33 -5.16 -14.05
C ALA A 140 -7.26 -6.35 -13.10
N VAL A 141 -7.82 -6.18 -11.89
CA VAL A 141 -7.84 -7.21 -10.84
C VAL A 141 -8.55 -8.46 -11.34
N GLN A 142 -9.73 -8.28 -11.94
CA GLN A 142 -10.52 -9.41 -12.47
C GLN A 142 -9.71 -10.18 -13.52
N LYS A 143 -9.07 -9.48 -14.45
CA LYS A 143 -8.28 -10.10 -15.52
C LYS A 143 -7.05 -10.84 -14.99
N ILE A 144 -6.24 -10.21 -14.14
CA ILE A 144 -5.00 -10.84 -13.64
C ILE A 144 -5.32 -12.02 -12.70
N SER A 145 -6.42 -11.98 -11.97
CA SER A 145 -6.84 -13.10 -11.12
C SER A 145 -7.08 -14.38 -11.93
N GLY A 146 -7.36 -14.25 -13.23
CA GLY A 146 -7.54 -15.36 -14.15
C GLY A 146 -6.26 -16.03 -14.63
N TYR A 147 -5.07 -15.43 -14.42
CA TYR A 147 -3.80 -15.95 -14.92
C TYR A 147 -3.24 -17.13 -14.10
N GLY A 148 -3.72 -17.32 -12.87
CA GLY A 148 -3.29 -18.42 -11.99
C GLY A 148 -1.93 -18.16 -11.35
N TYR A 149 -0.85 -18.17 -12.14
CA TYR A 149 0.53 -18.06 -11.65
C TYR A 149 1.36 -17.05 -12.46
N PHE A 150 2.30 -16.39 -11.78
CA PHE A 150 3.35 -15.58 -12.39
C PHE A 150 4.69 -15.91 -11.72
N GLN A 151 5.71 -16.28 -12.51
CA GLN A 151 7.04 -16.66 -11.99
C GLN A 151 6.99 -17.67 -10.83
N ALA A 152 6.21 -18.75 -11.00
CA ALA A 152 5.97 -19.80 -9.99
C ALA A 152 5.27 -19.35 -8.70
N LYS A 153 4.77 -18.11 -8.64
CA LYS A 153 4.03 -17.57 -7.50
C LYS A 153 2.54 -17.44 -7.84
N SER A 154 1.67 -17.77 -6.89
CA SER A 154 0.20 -17.78 -7.10
C SER A 154 -0.37 -16.36 -7.02
N LEU A 155 -1.13 -15.97 -8.05
CA LEU A 155 -1.84 -14.68 -8.06
C LEU A 155 -3.04 -14.69 -7.13
N ASP A 156 -3.73 -15.83 -6.98
CA ASP A 156 -4.81 -15.94 -6.00
C ASP A 156 -4.27 -15.76 -4.57
N ALA A 157 -3.10 -16.36 -4.26
CA ALA A 157 -2.44 -16.17 -2.96
C ALA A 157 -2.00 -14.72 -2.73
N ALA A 158 -1.56 -14.04 -3.79
CA ALA A 158 -1.16 -12.64 -3.70
C ALA A 158 -2.36 -11.70 -3.41
N LEU A 159 -3.53 -12.04 -3.95
CA LEU A 159 -4.75 -11.23 -3.88
C LEU A 159 -5.67 -11.62 -2.71
N GLN A 160 -5.15 -12.06 -1.55
CA GLN A 160 -5.98 -12.59 -0.44
C GLN A 160 -6.52 -11.55 0.55
N SER A 161 -5.97 -10.35 0.56
CA SER A 161 -6.28 -9.27 1.52
C SER A 161 -6.80 -8.04 0.78
N THR A 162 -7.25 -7.01 1.50
CA THR A 162 -7.57 -5.72 0.89
C THR A 162 -6.39 -5.24 0.04
N CYS A 163 -6.66 -4.92 -1.22
CA CYS A 163 -5.64 -4.44 -2.15
C CYS A 163 -5.90 -2.98 -2.50
N ASN A 164 -4.87 -2.15 -2.31
CA ASN A 164 -4.83 -0.77 -2.73
C ASN A 164 -4.19 -0.68 -4.11
N LEU A 165 -4.79 0.07 -5.03
CA LEU A 165 -4.25 0.28 -6.35
C LEU A 165 -3.80 1.72 -6.49
N GLY A 166 -2.75 1.91 -7.28
CA GLY A 166 -2.25 3.22 -7.62
C GLY A 166 -1.62 3.20 -9.01
N GLN A 167 -1.58 4.37 -9.63
CA GLN A 167 -0.76 4.60 -10.81
C GLN A 167 0.55 5.21 -10.35
N GLY A 168 1.66 4.61 -10.76
CA GLY A 168 2.99 5.19 -10.53
C GLY A 168 3.26 6.37 -11.45
N GLU A 169 4.50 6.84 -11.49
CA GLU A 169 4.92 7.89 -12.42
C GLU A 169 4.83 7.46 -13.90
N THR A 170 4.82 6.16 -14.17
CA THR A 170 4.65 5.60 -15.52
C THR A 170 3.17 5.35 -15.81
N PRO A 171 2.56 6.03 -16.78
CA PRO A 171 1.11 6.01 -16.99
C PRO A 171 0.56 4.63 -17.38
N ASP A 172 1.36 3.80 -18.03
CA ASP A 172 0.93 2.46 -18.45
C ASP A 172 1.11 1.39 -17.37
N LEU A 173 1.61 1.76 -16.18
CA LEU A 173 1.85 0.86 -15.07
C LEU A 173 0.94 1.19 -13.89
N ILE A 174 0.28 0.16 -13.38
CA ILE A 174 -0.41 0.21 -12.10
C ILE A 174 0.28 -0.70 -11.10
N GLU A 175 0.27 -0.28 -9.85
CA GLU A 175 0.72 -1.06 -8.73
C GLU A 175 -0.49 -1.53 -7.93
N ILE A 176 -0.54 -2.82 -7.65
CA ILE A 176 -1.55 -3.46 -6.82
C ILE A 176 -0.85 -3.91 -5.54
N SER A 177 -1.28 -3.30 -4.45
CA SER A 177 -0.69 -3.43 -3.15
C SER A 177 -1.63 -4.09 -2.16
N CYS A 178 -1.46 -5.40 -1.97
CA CYS A 178 -2.15 -6.16 -0.94
C CYS A 178 -1.24 -6.30 0.30
N GLN A 179 -1.73 -6.90 1.38
CA GLN A 179 -1.04 -6.94 2.68
C GLN A 179 0.41 -7.44 2.60
N HIS A 180 0.63 -8.58 1.92
CA HIS A 180 1.96 -9.21 1.81
C HIS A 180 2.54 -9.16 0.40
N TRP A 181 1.87 -8.51 -0.54
CA TRP A 181 2.20 -8.64 -1.96
C TRP A 181 2.15 -7.31 -2.69
N ALA A 182 3.10 -7.12 -3.60
CA ALA A 182 3.12 -6.08 -4.60
C ALA A 182 3.07 -6.73 -5.98
N ILE A 183 2.15 -6.27 -6.82
CA ILE A 183 1.99 -6.73 -8.20
C ILE A 183 2.03 -5.49 -9.11
N THR A 184 2.92 -5.48 -10.09
CA THR A 184 2.92 -4.43 -11.12
C THR A 184 2.26 -4.97 -12.37
N VAL A 185 1.27 -4.24 -12.85
CA VAL A 185 0.51 -4.59 -14.05
C VAL A 185 0.74 -3.52 -15.10
N SER A 186 1.19 -3.94 -16.28
CA SER A 186 1.29 -3.08 -17.45
C SER A 186 0.03 -3.18 -18.30
N PHE A 187 -0.51 -2.04 -18.72
CA PHE A 187 -1.58 -1.97 -19.73
C PHE A 187 -1.05 -1.77 -21.15
N TRP A 188 0.27 -1.69 -21.32
CA TRP A 188 0.87 -1.51 -22.63
C TRP A 188 0.72 -2.77 -23.50
N CYS A 189 0.25 -2.57 -24.73
CA CYS A 189 -0.05 -3.64 -25.66
C CYS A 189 0.75 -3.48 -26.97
N PRO A 190 1.76 -4.33 -27.25
CA PRO A 190 2.55 -4.21 -28.48
C PRO A 190 1.82 -4.64 -29.77
N ALA A 191 0.73 -5.40 -29.67
CA ALA A 191 0.20 -6.18 -30.80
C ALA A 191 -1.34 -6.13 -30.96
N THR A 192 -2.02 -5.15 -30.38
CA THR A 192 -3.48 -4.98 -30.51
C THR A 192 -3.81 -3.59 -31.01
N GLU A 193 -4.96 -3.44 -31.66
CA GLU A 193 -5.50 -2.12 -31.97
C GLU A 193 -5.49 -1.22 -30.71
N PRO A 194 -5.30 0.11 -30.84
CA PRO A 194 -5.02 1.03 -29.73
C PRO A 194 -6.06 1.11 -28.59
N LYS A 195 -7.13 0.31 -28.61
CA LYS A 195 -8.32 0.47 -27.77
C LYS A 195 -8.63 -0.69 -26.83
N THR A 196 -7.84 -1.76 -26.83
CA THR A 196 -8.10 -2.90 -25.94
C THR A 196 -7.07 -2.94 -24.81
N PRO A 197 -7.41 -2.56 -23.57
CA PRO A 197 -6.49 -2.69 -22.43
C PRO A 197 -6.11 -4.15 -22.21
N CYS A 198 -4.80 -4.45 -22.22
CA CYS A 198 -4.25 -5.78 -21.93
C CYS A 198 -3.44 -5.73 -20.64
N PRO A 199 -4.09 -5.77 -19.47
CA PRO A 199 -3.37 -5.80 -18.19
C PRO A 199 -2.53 -7.07 -18.11
N ARG A 200 -1.21 -6.92 -18.04
CA ARG A 200 -0.22 -7.99 -17.94
C ARG A 200 0.57 -7.82 -16.65
N VAL A 201 0.69 -8.89 -15.86
CA VAL A 201 1.59 -8.89 -14.72
C VAL A 201 3.02 -8.86 -15.26
N ILE A 202 3.79 -7.85 -14.87
CA ILE A 202 5.21 -7.69 -15.26
C ILE A 202 6.14 -7.87 -14.08
N PHE A 203 5.64 -7.72 -12.86
CA PHE A 203 6.37 -7.95 -11.63
C PHE A 203 5.43 -8.44 -10.53
N MET A 204 5.94 -9.34 -9.68
CA MET A 204 5.26 -9.75 -8.46
C MET A 204 6.27 -10.07 -7.36
N GLY A 205 6.10 -9.45 -6.19
CA GLY A 205 6.99 -9.60 -5.04
C GLY A 205 6.24 -9.70 -3.73
N GLU A 206 6.82 -10.43 -2.79
CA GLU A 206 6.35 -10.44 -1.39
C GLU A 206 6.96 -9.26 -0.65
N ARG A 207 6.13 -8.57 0.15
CA ARG A 207 6.60 -7.57 1.11
C ARG A 207 6.89 -8.27 2.43
N ARG A 208 8.08 -8.00 2.98
CA ARG A 208 8.49 -8.45 4.31
C ARG A 208 7.91 -7.53 5.37
#